data_AF-A0AAW7CN09-F1
#
_entry.id   AF-A0AAW7CN09-F1
#
_cell.length_a   1.000
_cell.length_b   1.000
_cell.length_c   1.000
_cell.angle_alpha   90.00
_cell.angle_beta   90.00
_cell.angle_gamma   90.00
#
_symmetry.space_group_name_H-M   'P 1'
#
loop_
_entity.id
_entity.type
_entity.pdbx_description
1 polymer ?
#
loop_
_entity_poly.entity_id
_entity_poly.type
_entity_poly.pdbx_seq_one_letter_code
_entity_poly.pdbx_strand_id
1 'polypeptide(L)'
;MANSSVTDDVSSIKKIDDYFQDPVKNQSDALKASLDALKADTSNAAALADYQARLAEYNITRNAESTSIKVVKDLAMSIIGNMR
;
A
#
# COMPACT_ATOMS: atom_id res chain seq x y z
N MET A 1 9.98 -22.11 -22.54
CA MET A 1 9.33 -20.78 -22.58
C MET A 1 8.61 -20.41 -21.27
N ALA A 2 8.50 -21.29 -20.27
CA ALA A 2 7.82 -20.99 -18.99
C ALA A 2 8.64 -20.13 -18.00
N ASN A 3 9.97 -20.06 -18.16
CA ASN A 3 10.85 -19.41 -17.18
C ASN A 3 10.91 -17.88 -17.29
N SER A 4 10.54 -17.30 -18.43
CA SER A 4 10.58 -15.85 -18.66
C SER A 4 9.35 -15.12 -18.10
N SER A 5 8.17 -15.75 -18.13
CA SER A 5 6.93 -15.13 -17.64
C SER A 5 6.93 -14.94 -16.12
N VAL A 6 7.41 -15.95 -15.38
CA VAL A 6 7.48 -15.89 -13.89
C VAL A 6 8.45 -14.81 -13.41
N THR A 7 9.56 -14.59 -14.12
CA THR A 7 10.52 -13.53 -13.78
C THR A 7 9.96 -12.13 -14.05
N ASP A 8 9.15 -11.97 -15.09
CA ASP A 8 8.49 -10.70 -15.41
C ASP A 8 7.37 -10.37 -14.42
N ASP A 9 6.65 -11.38 -13.90
CA ASP A 9 5.60 -11.21 -12.88
C ASP A 9 6.17 -10.75 -11.54
N VAL A 10 7.27 -11.37 -11.07
CA VAL A 10 7.97 -10.95 -9.84
C VAL A 10 8.54 -9.54 -9.99
N SER A 11 9.08 -9.22 -11.17
CA SER A 11 9.54 -7.86 -11.51
C SER A 11 8.39 -6.84 -11.48
N SER A 12 7.21 -7.22 -11.98
CA SER A 12 6.03 -6.35 -12.04
C SER A 12 5.42 -6.10 -10.66
N ILE A 13 5.33 -7.12 -9.81
CA ILE A 13 4.91 -6.98 -8.41
C ILE A 13 5.88 -6.08 -7.64
N LYS A 14 7.20 -6.27 -7.82
CA LYS A 14 8.21 -5.43 -7.18
C LYS A 14 8.09 -3.96 -7.60
N LYS A 15 7.84 -3.68 -8.89
CA LYS A 15 7.64 -2.31 -9.37
C LYS A 15 6.41 -1.63 -8.74
N ILE A 16 5.34 -2.39 -8.52
CA ILE A 16 4.15 -1.87 -7.83
C ILE A 16 4.49 -1.57 -6.37
N ASP A 17 5.12 -2.51 -5.66
CA ASP A 17 5.58 -2.29 -4.28
C ASP A 17 6.49 -1.05 -4.17
N ASP A 18 7.51 -0.97 -5.01
CA ASP A 18 8.46 0.15 -5.07
C ASP A 18 7.73 1.50 -5.30
N TYR A 19 6.69 1.53 -6.15
CA TYR A 19 5.88 2.73 -6.40
C TYR A 19 5.12 3.20 -5.15
N PHE A 20 4.64 2.26 -4.32
CA PHE A 20 3.88 2.58 -3.11
C PHE A 20 4.77 2.86 -1.88
N GLN A 21 6.07 2.48 -1.89
CA GLN A 21 6.94 2.64 -0.73
C GLN A 21 7.01 4.09 -0.23
N ASP A 22 7.27 5.06 -1.12
CA ASP A 22 7.42 6.46 -0.72
C ASP A 22 6.11 7.06 -0.19
N PRO A 23 4.95 6.94 -0.88
CA PRO A 23 3.67 7.39 -0.36
C PRO A 23 3.31 6.75 0.99
N VAL A 24 3.44 5.44 1.12
CA VAL A 24 3.10 4.70 2.34
C VAL A 24 4.01 5.12 3.50
N LYS A 25 5.31 5.28 3.24
CA LYS A 25 6.25 5.75 4.24
C LYS A 25 5.91 7.16 4.70
N ASN A 26 5.70 8.09 3.76
CA ASN A 26 5.37 9.47 4.08
C ASN A 26 4.06 9.59 4.87
N GLN A 27 3.03 8.85 4.47
CA GLN A 27 1.76 8.81 5.19
C GLN A 27 1.88 8.14 6.57
N SER A 28 2.73 7.11 6.70
CA SER A 28 3.01 6.48 8.00
C SER A 28 3.72 7.44 8.96
N ASP A 29 4.73 8.17 8.47
CA ASP A 29 5.44 9.18 9.24
C ASP A 29 4.50 10.31 9.67
N ALA A 30 3.64 10.77 8.76
CA ALA A 30 2.64 11.80 9.04
C ALA A 30 1.57 11.33 10.05
N LEU A 31 1.09 10.09 9.93
CA LEU A 31 0.16 9.46 10.86
C LEU A 31 0.78 9.32 12.26
N LYS A 32 2.06 8.98 12.33
CA LYS A 32 2.81 8.90 13.59
C LYS A 32 2.91 10.29 14.24
N ALA A 33 3.24 11.31 13.46
CA ALA A 33 3.34 12.68 13.94
C ALA A 33 1.99 13.20 14.47
N SER A 34 0.87 12.95 13.78
CA SER A 34 -0.45 13.35 14.26
C SER A 34 -0.89 12.56 15.50
N LEU A 35 -0.52 11.28 15.59
CA LEU A 35 -0.76 10.48 16.79
C LEU A 35 -0.01 11.04 17.99
N ASP A 36 1.24 11.46 17.81
CA ASP A 36 2.04 12.03 18.89
C ASP A 36 1.51 13.41 19.31
N ALA A 37 1.00 14.21 18.37
CA ALA A 37 0.27 15.45 18.68
C ALA A 37 -1.03 15.19 19.47
N LEU A 38 -1.81 14.17 19.07
CA LEU A 38 -3.02 13.78 19.78
C LEU A 38 -2.72 13.26 21.20
N LYS A 39 -1.61 12.55 21.41
CA LYS A 39 -1.21 12.09 22.75
C LYS A 39 -0.83 13.24 23.68
N ALA A 40 -0.29 14.32 23.13
CA ALA A 40 0.08 15.51 23.91
C ALA A 40 -1.16 16.24 24.46
N ASP A 41 -2.27 16.21 23.72
CA ASP A 41 -3.57 16.72 24.17
C ASP A 41 -4.72 15.87 23.60
N THR A 42 -5.10 14.83 24.34
CA THR A 42 -6.11 13.86 23.90
C THR A 42 -7.53 14.41 23.84
N SER A 43 -7.75 15.61 24.40
CA SER A 43 -9.06 16.28 24.38
C SER A 43 -9.19 17.22 23.18
N ASN A 44 -8.13 17.40 22.39
CA ASN A 44 -8.12 18.30 21.25
C ASN A 44 -8.85 17.68 20.04
N ALA A 45 -10.06 18.19 19.78
CA ALA A 45 -10.89 17.73 18.66
C ALA A 45 -10.22 17.92 17.28
N ALA A 46 -9.41 18.97 17.11
CA ALA A 46 -8.69 19.19 15.85
C ALA A 46 -7.57 18.18 15.65
N ALA A 47 -6.82 17.84 16.72
CA ALA A 47 -5.78 16.80 16.67
C ALA A 47 -6.38 15.40 16.39
N LEU A 48 -7.57 15.12 16.96
CA LEU A 48 -8.28 13.88 16.67
C LEU A 48 -8.72 13.82 15.20
N ALA A 49 -9.29 14.91 14.67
CA ALA A 49 -9.70 14.99 13.28
C ALA A 49 -8.53 14.81 12.31
N ASP A 50 -7.39 15.44 12.58
CA ASP A 50 -6.17 15.31 11.77
C ASP A 50 -5.64 13.86 11.80
N TYR A 51 -5.56 13.22 12.97
CA TYR A 51 -5.19 11.82 13.08
C TYR A 51 -6.13 10.90 12.29
N GLN A 52 -7.44 11.10 12.39
CA GLN A 52 -8.42 10.29 11.66
C GLN A 52 -8.31 10.49 10.14
N ALA A 53 -8.08 11.72 9.66
CA ALA A 53 -7.88 12.01 8.25
C ALA A 53 -6.64 11.28 7.70
N ARG A 54 -5.50 11.37 8.41
CA ARG A 54 -4.25 10.68 8.02
C ARG A 54 -4.37 9.17 8.08
N LEU A 55 -5.10 8.65 9.06
CA LEU A 55 -5.37 7.21 9.18
C LEU A 55 -6.20 6.71 7.99
N ALA A 56 -7.23 7.46 7.59
CA ALA A 56 -8.04 7.13 6.43
C ALA A 56 -7.20 7.12 5.14
N GLU A 57 -6.36 8.14 4.94
CA GLU A 57 -5.48 8.23 3.77
C GLU A 57 -4.49 7.05 3.71
N TYR A 58 -3.78 6.77 4.82
CA TYR A 58 -2.86 5.64 4.93
C TYR A 58 -3.55 4.30 4.61
N ASN A 59 -4.76 4.10 5.14
CA ASN A 59 -5.53 2.87 4.89
C ASN A 59 -5.96 2.74 3.42
N ILE A 60 -6.37 3.83 2.78
CA ILE A 60 -6.72 3.84 1.35
C ILE A 60 -5.49 3.46 0.51
N THR A 61 -4.34 4.06 0.76
CA THR A 61 -3.11 3.77 0.02
C THR A 61 -2.67 2.32 0.19
N ARG A 62 -2.70 1.78 1.42
CA ARG A 62 -2.38 0.36 1.68
C ARG A 62 -3.36 -0.61 1.03
N ASN A 63 -4.65 -0.25 1.00
CA ASN A 63 -5.65 -1.05 0.30
C ASN A 63 -5.40 -1.04 -1.21
N ALA A 64 -5.08 0.12 -1.79
CA ALA A 64 -4.76 0.26 -3.21
C ALA A 64 -3.49 -0.54 -3.59
N GLU A 65 -2.43 -0.48 -2.78
CA GLU A 65 -1.21 -1.27 -2.93
C GLU A 65 -1.51 -2.77 -2.99
N SER A 66 -2.16 -3.30 -1.94
CA SER A 66 -2.47 -4.74 -1.85
C SER A 66 -3.43 -5.22 -2.95
N THR A 67 -4.40 -4.39 -3.34
CA THR A 67 -5.31 -4.70 -4.46
C THR A 67 -4.55 -4.74 -5.78
N SER A 68 -3.62 -3.81 -6.01
CA SER A 68 -2.80 -3.77 -7.23
C SER A 68 -1.90 -5.00 -7.35
N ILE A 69 -1.21 -5.37 -6.26
CA ILE A 69 -0.39 -6.58 -6.20
C ILE A 69 -1.23 -7.84 -6.48
N LYS A 70 -2.42 -7.91 -5.89
CA LYS A 70 -3.33 -9.04 -6.09
C LYS A 70 -3.73 -9.17 -7.57
N VAL A 71 -4.14 -8.08 -8.22
CA VAL A 71 -4.56 -8.11 -9.63
C VAL A 71 -3.44 -8.61 -10.54
N VAL A 72 -2.20 -8.15 -10.34
CA VAL A 72 -1.06 -8.64 -11.14
C VAL A 72 -0.79 -10.12 -10.88
N LYS A 73 -0.85 -10.56 -9.62
CA LYS A 73 -0.69 -11.97 -9.27
C LYS A 73 -1.78 -12.84 -9.91
N ASP A 74 -3.04 -12.40 -9.88
CA ASP A 74 -4.16 -13.14 -10.47
C ASP A 74 -4.04 -13.23 -12.00
N LEU A 75 -3.59 -12.16 -12.65
CA LEU A 75 -3.30 -12.17 -14.09
C LEU A 75 -2.19 -13.18 -14.44
N ALA A 76 -1.09 -13.16 -13.70
CA ALA A 76 0.02 -14.10 -13.85
C ALA A 76 -0.46 -15.56 -13.72
N MET A 77 -1.23 -15.85 -12.67
CA MET A 77 -1.80 -17.20 -12.46
C MET A 77 -2.75 -17.60 -13.58
N SER A 78 -3.56 -16.68 -14.12
CA SER A 78 -4.45 -16.96 -15.25
C SER A 78 -3.69 -17.30 -16.52
N ILE A 79 -2.60 -16.58 -16.83
CA ILE A 79 -1.73 -16.86 -17.97
C ILE A 79 -1.13 -18.26 -17.84
N ILE A 80 -0.55 -18.59 -16.68
CA ILE A 80 0.05 -19.90 -16.41
C ILE A 80 -1.02 -21.01 -16.50
N GLY A 81 -2.21 -20.77 -15.96
CA GLY A 81 -3.33 -21.71 -16.01
C GLY A 81 -3.78 -22.03 -17.44
N ASN A 82 -3.81 -21.02 -18.32
CA ASN A 82 -4.19 -21.19 -19.73
C ASN A 82 -3.10 -21.85 -20.59
N MET A 83 -1.86 -21.89 -20.11
CA MET A 83 -0.73 -22.55 -20.78
C MET A 83 -0.51 -24.01 -20.35
N ARG A 84 -1.25 -24.49 -19.35
CA ARG A 84 -1.26 -25.88 -18.88
C ARG A 84 -2.27 -26.73 -19.65
#